data_AF-A0A7V9PBR2-F1
#
_entry.id   AF-A0A7V9PBR2-F1
#
_cell.length_a   1.000
_cell.length_b   1.000
_cell.length_c   1.000
_cell.angle_alpha   90.00
_cell.angle_beta   90.00
_cell.angle_gamma   90.00
#
_symmetry.space_group_name_H-M   'P 1'
#
loop_
_entity.id
_entity.type
_entity.pdbx_description
1 polymer ?
#
loop_
_entity_poly.entity_id
_entity_poly.type
_entity_poly.pdbx_seq_one_letter_code
_entity_poly.pdbx_strand_id
1 'polypeptide(L)'
;VYNYLVNPASANDFLTLLYQIRNAGGVGTFTFQEDDKNYSIALQNTIGERVRSGAGEFDTNVSSVESQYFLERGITNLRVNFSVDERRVPILIRFKTAKGDFRAELASLQTIEPETATETIRMPVAVILPPQKTPTPAPTPTPYIDNQPLSADLPFALGETLEYQVSQLGRYFGNVTLQAKERKQFNGQDSLLLIATATETQAGNPLFNLNDNIRAQVNPDSLAPLQTELRFGGSANRSYNQVVQFDQKNGFANLNGGANRASVPVGTHSLLSLAYAVRSFNLKPSKDPNNPVNDTRVAVFLGAQAYVFTLRPSANAEFITLKNEKIPAQLVSVSTGNASIDQLGIRLWLGTDEKRLPLRLIVGNYQADLISETRNTPK
;
A
#
# COMPACT_ATOMS: atom_id res chain seq x y z
N VAL A 1 28.65 9.00 7.67
CA VAL A 1 28.16 7.62 7.84
C VAL A 1 27.87 7.43 9.32
N TYR A 2 26.59 7.44 9.73
CA TYR A 2 26.22 7.18 11.11
C TYR A 2 26.27 5.66 11.33
N ASN A 3 27.16 5.21 12.22
CA ASN A 3 27.32 3.82 12.58
C ASN A 3 26.34 3.48 13.72
N TYR A 4 25.24 2.80 13.39
CA TYR A 4 24.18 2.44 14.32
C TYR A 4 24.57 1.38 15.37
N LEU A 5 25.81 0.86 15.32
CA LEU A 5 26.32 -0.10 16.29
C LEU A 5 26.95 0.57 17.53
N VAL A 6 27.15 1.89 17.51
CA VAL A 6 27.87 2.61 18.58
C VAL A 6 26.95 3.49 19.43
N ASN A 7 25.77 3.85 18.92
CA ASN A 7 24.72 4.55 19.67
C ASN A 7 23.41 3.76 19.57
N PRO A 8 23.04 2.95 20.57
CA PRO A 8 21.72 2.33 20.58
C PRO A 8 20.66 3.45 20.55
N ALA A 9 19.67 3.31 19.67
CA ALA A 9 18.50 4.18 19.71
C ALA A 9 17.90 4.11 21.11
N SER A 10 17.66 5.25 21.74
CA SER A 10 17.16 5.33 23.11
C SER A 10 15.67 4.95 23.24
N ALA A 11 15.00 4.70 22.11
CA ALA A 11 13.59 4.36 22.05
C ALA A 11 13.26 3.46 20.85
N ASN A 12 12.20 2.66 20.99
CA ASN A 12 11.73 1.76 19.95
C ASN A 12 10.67 2.42 19.06
N ASP A 13 10.68 2.11 17.76
CA ASP A 13 9.50 2.28 16.92
C ASP A 13 8.39 1.27 17.30
N PHE A 14 7.17 1.45 16.80
CA PHE A 14 6.03 0.61 17.18
C PHE A 14 6.19 -0.88 16.82
N LEU A 15 6.84 -1.19 15.69
CA LEU A 15 7.03 -2.57 15.25
C LEU A 15 8.08 -3.26 16.11
N THR A 16 9.22 -2.60 16.32
CA THR A 16 10.30 -3.06 17.21
C THR A 16 9.77 -3.26 18.63
N LEU A 17 8.95 -2.33 19.12
CA LEU A 17 8.26 -2.44 20.40
C LEU A 17 7.39 -3.70 20.46
N LEU A 18 6.60 -3.98 19.42
CA LEU A 18 5.74 -5.17 19.40
C LEU A 18 6.57 -6.46 19.53
N TYR A 19 7.70 -6.56 18.84
CA TYR A 19 8.61 -7.70 18.99
C TYR A 19 9.26 -7.79 20.38
N GLN A 20 9.62 -6.65 20.98
CA GLN A 20 10.15 -6.63 22.35
C GLN A 20 9.11 -7.05 23.38
N ILE A 21 7.88 -6.56 23.27
CA ILE A 21 6.76 -6.97 24.13
C ILE A 21 6.54 -8.49 24.01
N ARG A 22 6.57 -9.04 22.78
CA ARG A 22 6.47 -10.49 22.56
C ARG A 22 7.62 -11.24 23.22
N ASN A 23 8.86 -10.77 23.04
CA ASN A 23 10.03 -11.38 23.67
C ASN A 23 9.97 -11.33 25.20
N ALA A 24 9.35 -10.29 25.76
CA ALA A 24 9.13 -10.12 27.19
C ALA A 24 7.88 -10.84 27.74
N GLY A 25 7.15 -11.59 26.91
CA GLY A 25 5.98 -12.35 27.38
C GLY A 25 4.70 -11.54 27.53
N GLY A 26 4.61 -10.36 26.90
CA GLY A 26 3.45 -9.47 27.01
C GLY A 26 3.44 -8.62 28.28
N VAL A 27 4.52 -8.60 29.07
CA VAL A 27 4.58 -7.88 30.35
C VAL A 27 5.82 -7.02 30.40
N GLY A 28 5.72 -5.86 31.05
CA GLY A 28 6.86 -4.99 31.31
C GLY A 28 6.59 -3.54 30.98
N THR A 29 7.61 -2.70 31.13
CA THR A 29 7.57 -1.29 30.74
C THR A 29 8.56 -1.05 29.62
N PHE A 30 8.11 -0.39 28.56
CA PHE A 30 8.88 -0.17 27.34
C PHE A 30 8.83 1.29 26.94
N THR A 31 9.93 1.77 26.36
CA THR A 31 10.01 3.12 25.78
C THR A 31 9.68 3.06 24.29
N PHE A 32 8.79 3.94 23.87
CA PHE A 32 8.31 4.09 22.50
C PHE A 32 8.49 5.54 22.05
N GLN A 33 9.02 5.77 20.85
CA GLN A 33 9.16 7.12 20.30
C GLN A 33 8.25 7.31 19.10
N GLU A 34 7.46 8.38 19.14
CA GLU A 34 6.60 8.85 18.05
C GLU A 34 6.56 10.38 18.09
N ASP A 35 6.52 11.04 16.93
CA ASP A 35 6.46 12.51 16.83
C ASP A 35 7.55 13.24 17.65
N ASP A 36 8.78 12.70 17.65
CA ASP A 36 9.92 13.17 18.46
C ASP A 36 9.68 13.22 19.99
N LYS A 37 8.66 12.51 20.47
CA LYS A 37 8.35 12.35 21.89
C LYS A 37 8.54 10.90 22.33
N ASN A 38 9.06 10.73 23.55
CA ASN A 38 9.17 9.44 24.20
C ASN A 38 7.95 9.19 25.09
N TYR A 39 7.31 8.04 24.90
CA TYR A 39 6.21 7.56 25.71
C TYR A 39 6.62 6.28 26.43
N SER A 40 6.14 6.14 27.66
CA SER A 40 6.23 4.88 28.41
C SER A 40 4.98 4.05 28.13
N ILE A 41 5.16 2.77 27.86
CA ILE A 41 4.09 1.80 27.68
C ILE A 41 4.28 0.71 28.72
N ALA A 42 3.34 0.59 29.65
CA ALA A 42 3.32 -0.45 30.66
C ALA A 42 2.31 -1.53 30.27
N LEU A 43 2.73 -2.79 30.33
CA LEU A 43 1.88 -3.95 30.14
C LEU A 43 1.85 -4.79 31.42
N GLN A 44 0.64 -5.09 31.87
CA GLN A 44 0.41 -5.94 33.03
C GLN A 44 -0.38 -7.17 32.60
N ASN A 45 0.10 -8.35 32.95
CA ASN A 45 -0.64 -9.58 32.68
C ASN A 45 -1.86 -9.66 33.59
N THR A 46 -2.94 -10.16 33.02
CA THR A 46 -4.20 -10.44 33.70
C THR A 46 -4.58 -11.90 33.47
N ILE A 47 -5.84 -12.26 33.68
CA ILE A 47 -6.30 -13.64 33.58
C ILE A 47 -6.19 -14.10 32.12
N GLY A 48 -5.61 -15.29 31.91
CA GLY A 48 -5.56 -15.92 30.59
C GLY A 48 -6.93 -16.39 30.12
N GLU A 49 -7.15 -16.41 28.80
CA GLU A 49 -8.38 -16.89 28.19
C GLU A 49 -8.08 -17.63 26.88
N ARG A 50 -8.97 -18.56 26.50
CA ARG A 50 -8.89 -19.26 25.21
C ARG A 50 -9.54 -18.39 24.14
N VAL A 51 -8.82 -18.12 23.06
CA VAL A 51 -9.25 -17.28 21.94
C VAL A 51 -9.34 -18.11 20.67
N ARG A 52 -10.48 -18.01 19.98
CA ARG A 52 -10.68 -18.56 18.63
C ARG A 52 -10.57 -17.42 17.62
N SER A 53 -9.76 -17.59 16.59
CA SER A 53 -9.59 -16.64 15.48
C SER A 53 -9.55 -17.37 14.12
N GLY A 54 -9.42 -16.62 13.03
CA GLY A 54 -9.24 -17.19 11.69
C GLY A 54 -7.99 -18.08 11.55
N ALA A 55 -6.99 -17.88 12.41
CA ALA A 55 -5.75 -18.65 12.44
C ALA A 55 -5.81 -19.93 13.30
N GLY A 56 -6.92 -20.19 14.01
CA GLY A 56 -7.09 -21.36 14.88
C GLY A 56 -7.56 -21.02 16.30
N GLU A 57 -7.39 -21.98 17.22
CA GLU A 57 -7.65 -21.80 18.65
C GLU A 57 -6.35 -21.70 19.43
N PHE A 58 -6.27 -20.73 20.33
CA PHE A 58 -5.08 -20.43 21.11
C PHE A 58 -5.42 -20.26 22.58
N ASP A 59 -4.63 -20.87 23.46
CA ASP A 59 -4.59 -20.47 24.86
C ASP A 59 -3.74 -19.20 24.96
N THR A 60 -4.27 -18.15 25.62
CA THR A 60 -3.65 -16.82 25.63
C THR A 60 -3.53 -16.22 27.03
N ASN A 61 -2.52 -15.36 27.20
CA ASN A 61 -2.40 -14.45 28.34
C ASN A 61 -2.88 -13.05 27.92
N VAL A 62 -3.69 -12.40 28.76
CA VAL A 62 -4.25 -11.07 28.47
C VAL A 62 -3.40 -10.00 29.12
N SER A 63 -2.79 -9.14 28.31
CA SER A 63 -2.00 -7.99 28.78
C SER A 63 -2.81 -6.70 28.67
N SER A 64 -3.04 -6.02 29.79
CA SER A 64 -3.60 -4.66 29.78
C SER A 64 -2.48 -3.66 29.50
N VAL A 65 -2.73 -2.71 28.60
CA VAL A 65 -1.74 -1.74 28.13
C VAL A 65 -2.09 -0.35 28.64
N GLU A 66 -1.16 0.28 29.33
CA GLU A 66 -1.25 1.64 29.84
C GLU A 66 -0.19 2.52 29.20
N SER A 67 -0.62 3.59 28.53
CA SER A 67 0.29 4.60 27.99
C SER A 67 -0.43 5.92 27.74
N GLN A 68 0.24 7.04 28.04
CA GLN A 68 -0.24 8.37 27.69
C GLN A 68 -0.43 8.54 26.18
N TYR A 69 0.40 7.88 25.37
CA TYR A 69 0.28 7.88 23.91
C TYR A 69 -1.11 7.47 23.42
N PHE A 70 -1.65 6.39 23.99
CA PHE A 70 -2.97 5.87 23.63
C PHE A 70 -4.09 6.75 24.20
N LEU A 71 -3.94 7.23 25.44
CA LEU A 71 -4.92 8.10 26.08
C LEU A 71 -5.12 9.41 25.32
N GLU A 72 -4.03 10.07 24.90
CA GLU A 72 -4.06 11.31 24.11
C GLU A 72 -4.76 11.12 22.75
N ARG A 73 -4.75 9.89 22.23
CA ARG A 73 -5.40 9.49 20.97
C ARG A 73 -6.82 8.94 21.19
N GLY A 74 -7.35 9.07 22.41
CA GLY A 74 -8.69 8.62 22.77
C GLY A 74 -8.85 7.09 22.81
N ILE A 75 -7.74 6.35 22.91
CA ILE A 75 -7.72 4.89 23.05
C ILE A 75 -7.64 4.55 24.53
N THR A 76 -8.63 3.81 25.02
CA THR A 76 -8.74 3.39 26.42
C THR A 76 -8.97 1.89 26.53
N ASN A 77 -8.64 1.30 27.69
CA ASN A 77 -8.82 -0.14 27.95
C ASN A 77 -8.20 -1.03 26.86
N LEU A 78 -6.99 -0.68 26.41
CA LEU A 78 -6.25 -1.46 25.42
C LEU A 78 -5.78 -2.77 26.05
N ARG A 79 -6.14 -3.89 25.42
CA ARG A 79 -5.79 -5.24 25.83
C ARG A 79 -5.26 -6.02 24.65
N VAL A 80 -4.23 -6.82 24.90
CA VAL A 80 -3.63 -7.71 23.91
C VAL A 80 -3.56 -9.13 24.47
N ASN A 81 -4.12 -10.09 23.74
CA ASN A 81 -4.01 -11.51 24.03
C ASN A 81 -2.80 -12.07 23.30
N PHE A 82 -1.78 -12.50 24.04
CA PHE A 82 -0.62 -13.19 23.48
C PHE A 82 -0.78 -14.70 23.63
N SER A 83 -0.45 -15.49 22.61
CA SER A 83 -0.39 -16.95 22.74
C SER A 83 0.58 -17.36 23.85
N VAL A 84 0.28 -18.47 24.51
CA VAL A 84 1.14 -19.03 25.59
C VAL A 84 2.33 -19.81 25.02
N ASP A 85 2.30 -20.16 23.72
CA ASP A 85 3.42 -20.82 23.05
C ASP A 85 4.69 -19.96 23.00
N GLU A 86 5.82 -20.56 22.61
CA GLU A 86 7.12 -19.86 22.53
C GLU A 86 7.09 -18.65 21.59
N ARG A 87 6.15 -18.63 20.63
CA ARG A 87 6.04 -17.58 19.63
C ARG A 87 5.35 -16.34 20.18
N ARG A 88 4.52 -16.48 21.22
CA ARG A 88 3.85 -15.37 21.93
C ARG A 88 3.22 -14.37 20.97
N VAL A 89 2.48 -14.90 19.99
CA VAL A 89 1.86 -14.14 18.92
C VAL A 89 0.70 -13.33 19.49
N PRO A 90 0.55 -12.04 19.17
CA PRO A 90 -0.66 -11.29 19.49
C PRO A 90 -1.83 -11.85 18.67
N ILE A 91 -2.74 -12.56 19.34
CA ILE A 91 -3.90 -13.23 18.72
C ILE A 91 -5.08 -12.27 18.61
N LEU A 92 -5.28 -11.42 19.63
CA LEU A 92 -6.42 -10.52 19.73
C LEU A 92 -5.99 -9.20 20.36
N ILE A 93 -6.39 -8.09 19.73
CA ILE A 93 -6.20 -6.73 20.26
C ILE A 93 -7.58 -6.09 20.41
N ARG A 94 -7.86 -5.54 21.59
CA ARG A 94 -9.15 -4.90 21.90
C ARG A 94 -8.90 -3.56 22.58
N PHE A 95 -9.65 -2.53 22.22
CA PHE A 95 -9.64 -1.26 22.93
C PHE A 95 -10.93 -0.48 22.71
N LYS A 96 -11.14 0.57 23.48
CA LYS A 96 -12.29 1.47 23.36
C LYS A 96 -11.86 2.82 22.83
N THR A 97 -12.71 3.41 22.01
CA THR A 97 -12.60 4.79 21.55
C THR A 97 -13.92 5.53 21.79
N ALA A 98 -13.91 6.85 21.60
CA ALA A 98 -15.15 7.63 21.59
C ALA A 98 -16.18 7.16 20.53
N LYS A 99 -15.73 6.41 19.50
CA LYS A 99 -16.58 5.89 18.42
C LYS A 99 -17.05 4.45 18.65
N GLY A 100 -16.70 3.83 19.78
CA GLY A 100 -17.06 2.46 20.12
C GLY A 100 -15.85 1.54 20.34
N ASP A 101 -16.13 0.25 20.42
CA ASP A 101 -15.14 -0.79 20.72
C ASP A 101 -14.44 -1.28 19.44
N PHE A 102 -13.12 -1.33 19.48
CA PHE A 102 -12.28 -1.89 18.43
C PHE A 102 -11.83 -3.31 18.81
N ARG A 103 -11.81 -4.19 17.81
CA ARG A 103 -11.36 -5.57 17.94
C ARG A 103 -10.60 -5.98 16.66
N ALA A 104 -9.36 -6.41 16.82
CA ALA A 104 -8.56 -7.01 15.76
C ALA A 104 -8.17 -8.44 16.15
N GLU A 105 -8.38 -9.37 15.24
CA GLU A 105 -8.09 -10.80 15.41
C GLU A 105 -7.05 -11.28 14.40
N LEU A 106 -6.20 -12.22 14.82
CA LEU A 106 -5.25 -12.87 13.93
C LEU A 106 -5.98 -13.70 12.88
N ALA A 107 -5.90 -13.28 11.62
CA ALA A 107 -6.58 -13.93 10.50
C ALA A 107 -5.83 -15.15 9.98
N SER A 108 -4.49 -15.11 9.93
CA SER A 108 -3.65 -16.23 9.52
C SER A 108 -2.23 -16.08 10.09
N LEU A 109 -1.51 -17.20 10.22
CA LEU A 109 -0.11 -17.23 10.64
C LEU A 109 0.67 -18.14 9.70
N GLN A 110 1.63 -17.58 8.96
CA GLN A 110 2.57 -18.34 8.13
C GLN A 110 3.97 -18.21 8.72
N THR A 111 4.61 -19.33 9.03
CA THR A 111 6.03 -19.36 9.36
C THR A 111 6.79 -19.64 8.08
N ILE A 112 7.63 -18.70 7.64
CA ILE A 112 8.55 -18.93 6.53
C ILE A 112 9.78 -19.59 7.14
N GLU A 113 10.01 -20.86 6.79
CA GLU A 113 11.21 -21.58 7.20
C GLU A 113 12.39 -21.00 6.41
N PRO A 114 13.42 -20.44 7.08
CA PRO A 114 14.60 -19.96 6.36
C PRO A 114 15.27 -21.14 5.67
N GLU A 115 15.70 -20.96 4.42
CA GLU A 115 16.45 -21.98 3.68
C GLU A 115 17.65 -22.43 4.52
N THR A 116 17.57 -23.65 5.03
CA THR A 116 18.66 -24.28 5.77
C THR A 116 19.85 -24.44 4.82
N ALA A 117 20.90 -23.67 5.05
CA ALA A 117 22.21 -23.99 4.49
C ALA A 117 22.59 -25.40 4.99
N THR A 118 22.65 -26.36 4.07
CA THR A 118 23.03 -27.74 4.38
C THR A 118 24.51 -27.77 4.78
N GLU A 119 24.81 -27.54 6.06
CA GLU A 119 26.10 -27.89 6.65
C GLU A 119 26.13 -29.40 6.92
N THR A 120 26.85 -30.15 6.10
CA THR A 120 27.30 -31.49 6.45
C THR A 120 28.74 -31.44 6.94
N ILE A 121 28.92 -31.22 8.24
CA ILE A 121 30.19 -31.52 8.91
C ILE A 121 30.14 -32.99 9.36
N ARG A 122 30.99 -33.84 8.77
CA ARG A 122 31.50 -35.05 9.43
C ARG A 122 33.03 -34.98 9.43
N MET A 123 33.61 -35.14 10.62
CA MET A 123 35.05 -35.14 10.93
C MET A 123 35.77 -36.40 10.38
N PRO A 124 37.13 -36.45 10.38
CA PRO A 124 37.91 -36.76 9.20
C PRO A 124 38.33 -38.23 9.08
N VAL A 125 38.43 -38.70 7.84
CA VAL A 125 39.28 -39.84 7.48
C VAL A 125 40.27 -39.33 6.43
N ALA A 126 41.56 -39.45 6.73
CA ALA A 126 42.63 -39.05 5.83
C ALA A 126 42.64 -39.96 4.59
N VAL A 127 42.30 -39.41 3.42
CA VAL A 127 42.51 -40.08 2.13
C VAL A 127 42.88 -39.06 1.06
N ILE A 128 44.15 -39.14 0.63
CA ILE A 128 44.78 -38.81 -0.65
C ILE A 128 44.04 -37.77 -1.53
N LEU A 129 44.69 -36.62 -1.74
CA LEU A 129 44.22 -35.52 -2.61
C LEU A 129 44.04 -36.00 -4.07
N PRO A 130 42.81 -35.94 -4.62
CA PRO A 130 42.59 -35.99 -6.06
C PRO A 130 42.96 -34.64 -6.71
N PRO A 131 43.21 -34.59 -8.02
CA PRO A 131 43.56 -33.35 -8.72
C PRO A 131 42.49 -32.29 -8.50
N GLN A 132 42.94 -31.09 -8.14
CA GLN A 132 42.11 -29.94 -7.84
C GLN A 132 41.10 -29.71 -8.96
N LYS A 133 39.81 -29.93 -8.65
CA LYS A 133 38.71 -29.59 -9.57
C LYS A 133 38.81 -28.10 -9.88
N THR A 134 38.90 -27.77 -11.17
CA THR A 134 38.73 -26.42 -11.69
C THR A 134 37.50 -25.78 -11.04
N PRO A 135 37.58 -24.56 -10.49
CA PRO A 135 36.43 -23.90 -9.89
C PRO A 135 35.27 -23.90 -10.90
N THR A 136 34.14 -24.45 -10.49
CA THR A 136 32.90 -24.36 -11.28
C THR A 136 32.61 -22.87 -11.45
N PRO A 137 32.47 -22.36 -12.69
CA PRO A 137 32.15 -20.96 -12.91
C PRO A 137 30.89 -20.62 -12.12
N ALA A 138 30.97 -19.57 -11.30
CA ALA A 138 29.80 -19.01 -10.65
C ALA A 138 28.74 -18.75 -11.74
N PRO A 139 27.47 -19.09 -11.51
CA PRO A 139 26.42 -18.83 -12.49
C PRO A 139 26.48 -17.37 -12.88
N THR A 140 26.74 -17.12 -14.16
CA THR A 140 26.66 -15.77 -14.73
C THR A 140 25.29 -15.22 -14.37
N PRO A 141 25.17 -14.06 -13.70
CA PRO A 141 23.88 -13.49 -13.36
C PRO A 141 23.08 -13.37 -14.65
N THR A 142 21.89 -13.98 -14.68
CA THR A 142 21.02 -13.92 -15.84
C THR A 142 20.80 -12.44 -16.17
N PRO A 143 21.10 -12.00 -17.41
CA PRO A 143 20.94 -10.60 -17.77
C PRO A 143 19.48 -10.20 -17.55
N TYR A 144 19.27 -9.00 -17.02
CA TYR A 144 17.94 -8.43 -16.92
C TYR A 144 17.33 -8.35 -18.33
N ILE A 145 16.06 -8.75 -18.46
CA ILE A 145 15.34 -8.72 -19.73
C ILE A 145 14.28 -7.63 -19.60
N ASP A 146 14.37 -6.62 -20.46
CA ASP A 146 13.37 -5.57 -20.56
C ASP A 146 11.99 -6.16 -20.93
N ASN A 147 10.94 -5.51 -20.44
CA ASN A 147 9.54 -5.79 -20.78
C ASN A 147 9.10 -7.23 -20.49
N GLN A 148 9.67 -7.87 -19.45
CA GLN A 148 9.14 -9.11 -18.93
C GLN A 148 7.64 -8.96 -18.57
N PRO A 149 6.79 -9.96 -18.88
CA PRO A 149 5.38 -9.94 -18.53
C PRO A 149 5.16 -9.63 -17.04
N LEU A 150 4.09 -8.90 -16.74
CA LEU A 150 3.65 -8.71 -15.36
C LEU A 150 3.09 -10.02 -14.78
N SER A 151 3.03 -10.11 -13.45
CA SER A 151 2.38 -11.23 -12.77
C SER A 151 0.94 -11.42 -13.26
N ALA A 152 0.53 -12.67 -13.44
CA ALA A 152 -0.84 -13.04 -13.78
C ALA A 152 -1.85 -12.68 -12.67
N ASP A 153 -1.36 -12.43 -11.45
CA ASP A 153 -2.19 -11.98 -10.31
C ASP A 153 -2.59 -10.50 -10.43
N LEU A 154 -1.93 -9.73 -11.30
CA LEU A 154 -2.36 -8.37 -11.58
C LEU A 154 -3.54 -8.38 -12.56
N PRO A 155 -4.60 -7.60 -12.30
CA PRO A 155 -5.79 -7.56 -13.14
C PRO A 155 -5.59 -6.73 -14.42
N PHE A 156 -4.34 -6.46 -14.80
CA PHE A 156 -3.92 -5.74 -16.00
C PHE A 156 -2.60 -6.29 -16.50
N ALA A 157 -2.26 -5.96 -17.74
CA ALA A 157 -1.05 -6.43 -18.37
C ALA A 157 -0.14 -5.29 -18.83
N LEU A 158 1.14 -5.62 -19.04
CA LEU A 158 2.07 -4.71 -19.70
C LEU A 158 1.53 -4.32 -21.08
N GLY A 159 1.56 -3.03 -21.38
CA GLY A 159 1.03 -2.45 -22.60
C GLY A 159 -0.44 -2.02 -22.55
N GLU A 160 -1.14 -2.22 -21.42
CA GLU A 160 -2.53 -1.76 -21.25
C GLU A 160 -2.60 -0.23 -21.38
N THR A 161 -3.58 0.24 -22.14
CA THR A 161 -3.92 1.65 -22.33
C THR A 161 -5.41 1.84 -22.13
N LEU A 162 -5.76 2.69 -21.17
CA LEU A 162 -7.13 3.07 -20.82
C LEU A 162 -7.34 4.53 -21.21
N GLU A 163 -8.32 4.82 -22.06
CA GLU A 163 -8.67 6.19 -22.44
C GLU A 163 -9.96 6.61 -21.73
N TYR A 164 -9.92 7.79 -21.12
CA TYR A 164 -11.02 8.39 -20.38
C TYR A 164 -11.47 9.69 -21.02
N GLN A 165 -12.78 9.85 -21.15
CA GLN A 165 -13.42 11.12 -21.44
C GLN A 165 -13.69 11.88 -20.14
N VAL A 166 -13.19 13.10 -20.01
CA VAL A 166 -13.39 13.96 -18.84
C VAL A 166 -14.50 14.97 -19.11
N SER A 167 -15.41 15.10 -18.16
CA SER A 167 -16.55 16.03 -18.21
C SER A 167 -16.83 16.68 -16.85
N GLN A 168 -17.55 17.80 -16.86
CA GLN A 168 -18.11 18.44 -15.66
C GLN A 168 -19.58 18.72 -15.91
N LEU A 169 -20.48 18.20 -15.08
CA LEU A 169 -21.93 18.37 -15.24
C LEU A 169 -22.42 18.09 -16.69
N GLY A 170 -21.84 17.06 -17.33
CA GLY A 170 -22.14 16.66 -18.72
C GLY A 170 -21.41 17.44 -19.81
N ARG A 171 -20.73 18.55 -19.50
CA ARG A 171 -19.89 19.27 -20.46
C ARG A 171 -18.54 18.58 -20.64
N TYR A 172 -18.22 18.20 -21.87
CA TYR A 172 -16.94 17.59 -22.25
C TYR A 172 -15.76 18.58 -22.14
N PHE A 173 -14.63 18.13 -21.60
CA PHE A 173 -13.41 18.94 -21.42
C PHE A 173 -12.15 18.38 -22.10
N GLY A 174 -12.13 17.10 -22.44
CA GLY A 174 -10.96 16.47 -23.07
C GLY A 174 -10.80 15.01 -22.67
N ASN A 175 -9.74 14.39 -23.19
CA ASN A 175 -9.42 12.99 -22.92
C ASN A 175 -8.10 12.87 -22.15
N VAL A 176 -8.02 11.83 -21.31
CA VAL A 176 -6.83 11.43 -20.58
C VAL A 176 -6.58 9.95 -20.82
N THR A 177 -5.35 9.57 -21.14
CA THR A 177 -4.93 8.17 -21.25
C THR A 177 -4.12 7.74 -20.04
N LEU A 178 -4.40 6.55 -19.51
CA LEU A 178 -3.60 5.85 -18.50
C LEU A 178 -2.92 4.65 -19.17
N GLN A 179 -1.63 4.43 -18.91
CA GLN A 179 -0.85 3.37 -19.55
C GLN A 179 0.05 2.63 -18.56
N ALA A 180 0.05 1.30 -18.63
CA ALA A 180 1.10 0.45 -18.07
C ALA A 180 2.19 0.23 -19.15
N LYS A 181 3.01 1.25 -19.37
CA LYS A 181 3.73 1.47 -20.64
C LYS A 181 4.87 0.48 -20.91
N GLU A 182 5.81 0.36 -19.98
CA GLU A 182 7.02 -0.45 -20.14
C GLU A 182 7.54 -0.91 -18.78
N ARG A 183 8.25 -2.06 -18.75
CA ARG A 183 8.92 -2.57 -17.55
C ARG A 183 10.42 -2.62 -17.84
N LYS A 184 11.20 -1.84 -17.10
CA LYS A 184 12.65 -1.68 -17.30
C LYS A 184 13.33 -1.46 -15.97
N GLN A 185 14.66 -1.56 -15.97
CA GLN A 185 15.42 -1.09 -14.83
C GLN A 185 15.34 0.44 -14.71
N PHE A 186 14.94 0.90 -13.53
CA PHE A 186 14.98 2.30 -13.12
C PHE A 186 15.85 2.41 -11.87
N ASN A 187 16.95 3.17 -11.94
CA ASN A 187 17.96 3.26 -10.87
C ASN A 187 18.47 1.88 -10.39
N GLY A 188 18.66 0.94 -11.32
CA GLY A 188 19.12 -0.42 -11.03
C GLY A 188 18.07 -1.34 -10.40
N GLN A 189 16.82 -0.89 -10.28
CA GLN A 189 15.70 -1.68 -9.76
C GLN A 189 14.71 -1.99 -10.88
N ASP A 190 14.17 -3.19 -10.90
CA ASP A 190 13.07 -3.54 -11.80
C ASP A 190 11.84 -2.66 -11.52
N SER A 191 11.33 -1.99 -12.56
CA SER A 191 10.30 -0.96 -12.44
C SER A 191 9.32 -1.02 -13.60
N LEU A 192 8.03 -0.89 -13.29
CA LEU A 192 6.96 -0.66 -14.24
C LEU A 192 6.70 0.85 -14.34
N LEU A 193 6.72 1.38 -15.56
CA LEU A 193 6.37 2.77 -15.84
C LEU A 193 4.87 2.89 -16.10
N LEU A 194 4.17 3.55 -15.18
CA LEU A 194 2.80 4.00 -15.35
C LEU A 194 2.79 5.45 -15.85
N ILE A 195 1.93 5.78 -16.81
CA ILE A 195 1.77 7.15 -17.32
C ILE A 195 0.29 7.52 -17.39
N ALA A 196 -0.07 8.71 -16.95
CA ALA A 196 -1.31 9.37 -17.31
C ALA A 196 -0.99 10.60 -18.18
N THR A 197 -1.66 10.80 -19.33
CA THR A 197 -1.43 11.94 -20.23
C THR A 197 -2.74 12.53 -20.72
N ALA A 198 -2.90 13.85 -20.65
CA ALA A 198 -3.98 14.55 -21.34
C ALA A 198 -3.74 14.55 -22.86
N THR A 199 -4.58 13.83 -23.60
CA THR A 199 -4.44 13.60 -25.05
C THR A 199 -5.33 14.51 -25.89
N GLU A 200 -6.36 15.10 -25.30
CA GLU A 200 -7.24 16.05 -25.93
C GLU A 200 -7.70 17.10 -24.91
N THR A 201 -7.87 18.37 -25.31
CA THR A 201 -8.40 19.42 -24.44
C THR A 201 -9.35 20.33 -25.21
N GLN A 202 -10.38 20.84 -24.54
CA GLN A 202 -11.37 21.76 -25.10
C GLN A 202 -11.16 23.19 -24.59
N ALA A 203 -11.62 24.19 -25.36
CA ALA A 203 -11.52 25.59 -24.97
C ALA A 203 -12.22 25.85 -23.62
N GLY A 204 -11.51 26.53 -22.71
CA GLY A 204 -11.99 26.82 -21.36
C GLY A 204 -11.87 25.65 -20.38
N ASN A 205 -11.09 24.61 -20.69
CA ASN A 205 -10.75 23.54 -19.74
C ASN A 205 -9.89 24.07 -18.57
N PRO A 206 -10.40 24.04 -17.32
CA PRO A 206 -9.65 24.50 -16.16
C PRO A 206 -8.78 23.40 -15.52
N LEU A 207 -8.89 22.15 -15.96
CA LEU A 207 -8.28 21.00 -15.29
C LEU A 207 -6.85 20.71 -15.74
N PHE A 208 -6.63 20.73 -17.05
CA PHE A 208 -5.39 20.29 -17.66
C PHE A 208 -5.20 20.90 -19.05
N ASN A 209 -3.95 21.02 -19.46
CA ASN A 209 -3.54 21.31 -20.83
C ASN A 209 -3.25 20.03 -21.60
N LEU A 210 -3.22 20.15 -22.93
CA LEU A 210 -2.72 19.09 -23.80
C LEU A 210 -1.28 18.72 -23.40
N ASN A 211 -0.99 17.43 -23.29
CA ASN A 211 0.27 16.83 -22.87
C ASN A 211 0.66 17.00 -21.40
N ASP A 212 -0.21 17.57 -20.56
CA ASP A 212 -0.06 17.45 -19.11
C ASP A 212 -0.01 15.98 -18.74
N ASN A 213 0.90 15.61 -17.84
CA ASN A 213 1.15 14.21 -17.55
C ASN A 213 1.55 13.95 -16.09
N ILE A 214 1.27 12.71 -15.69
CA ILE A 214 1.76 12.11 -14.46
C ILE A 214 2.52 10.85 -14.87
N ARG A 215 3.71 10.64 -14.31
CA ARG A 215 4.51 9.44 -14.52
C ARG A 215 4.82 8.84 -13.16
N ALA A 216 4.65 7.53 -13.03
CA ALA A 216 5.04 6.80 -11.83
C ALA A 216 5.91 5.60 -12.20
N GLN A 217 7.11 5.53 -11.64
CA GLN A 217 7.94 4.34 -11.63
C GLN A 217 7.54 3.53 -10.40
N VAL A 218 7.07 2.30 -10.58
CA VAL A 218 6.56 1.46 -9.49
C VAL A 218 7.22 0.08 -9.50
N ASN A 219 7.33 -0.54 -8.33
CA ASN A 219 7.68 -1.95 -8.26
C ASN A 219 6.61 -2.78 -9.01
N PRO A 220 6.98 -3.65 -9.98
CA PRO A 220 6.01 -4.35 -10.83
C PRO A 220 5.03 -5.26 -10.09
N ASP A 221 5.40 -5.77 -8.92
CA ASP A 221 4.58 -6.74 -8.17
C ASP A 221 3.65 -6.04 -7.16
N SER A 222 4.23 -5.14 -6.34
CA SER A 222 3.51 -4.44 -5.29
C SER A 222 2.82 -3.15 -5.74
N LEU A 223 3.24 -2.60 -6.89
CA LEU A 223 2.85 -1.28 -7.39
C LEU A 223 3.17 -0.13 -6.43
N ALA A 224 4.03 -0.36 -5.44
CA ALA A 224 4.56 0.69 -4.59
C ALA A 224 5.45 1.62 -5.43
N PRO A 225 5.24 2.94 -5.38
CA PRO A 225 6.03 3.88 -6.16
C PRO A 225 7.48 3.94 -5.67
N LEU A 226 8.40 4.03 -6.63
CA LEU A 226 9.81 4.40 -6.48
C LEU A 226 9.99 5.90 -6.74
N GLN A 227 9.31 6.41 -7.77
CA GLN A 227 9.27 7.83 -8.11
C GLN A 227 7.94 8.19 -8.76
N THR A 228 7.45 9.40 -8.49
CA THR A 228 6.34 10.01 -9.23
C THR A 228 6.72 11.40 -9.69
N GLU A 229 6.34 11.74 -10.91
CA GLU A 229 6.53 13.04 -11.53
C GLU A 229 5.16 13.54 -12.03
N LEU A 230 4.81 14.77 -11.65
CA LEU A 230 3.61 15.47 -12.09
C LEU A 230 4.08 16.69 -12.88
N ARG A 231 3.58 16.84 -14.11
CA ARG A 231 3.86 17.98 -14.99
C ARG A 231 2.57 18.54 -15.56
N PHE A 232 2.18 19.70 -15.05
CA PHE A 232 1.02 20.45 -15.52
C PHE A 232 1.45 21.83 -16.01
N GLY A 233 1.24 22.09 -17.29
CA GLY A 233 1.60 23.32 -17.98
C GLY A 233 0.73 24.52 -17.61
N GLY A 234 -0.32 24.31 -16.81
CA GLY A 234 -1.21 25.34 -16.26
C GLY A 234 -2.17 25.94 -17.29
N SER A 235 -3.48 25.77 -17.10
CA SER A 235 -4.46 26.71 -17.63
C SER A 235 -4.89 27.68 -16.52
N ALA A 236 -5.08 28.94 -16.90
CA ALA A 236 -5.64 30.04 -16.11
C ALA A 236 -4.96 30.53 -14.80
N ASN A 237 -4.11 29.80 -14.04
CA ASN A 237 -3.20 30.38 -13.00
C ASN A 237 -2.42 29.36 -12.13
N ARG A 238 -1.51 28.57 -12.71
CA ARG A 238 -0.23 28.10 -12.11
C ARG A 238 0.18 26.78 -12.75
N SER A 239 1.36 26.78 -13.36
CA SER A 239 2.05 25.52 -13.67
C SER A 239 2.31 24.76 -12.36
N TYR A 240 2.14 23.45 -12.40
CA TYR A 240 2.39 22.58 -11.26
C TYR A 240 3.34 21.47 -11.69
N ASN A 241 4.55 21.52 -11.14
CA ASN A 241 5.57 20.51 -11.36
C ASN A 241 6.00 19.96 -10.01
N GLN A 242 5.98 18.64 -9.88
CA GLN A 242 6.41 17.98 -8.66
C GLN A 242 7.10 16.66 -8.99
N VAL A 243 8.25 16.43 -8.38
CA VAL A 243 8.90 15.13 -8.38
C VAL A 243 8.95 14.61 -6.95
N VAL A 244 8.53 13.38 -6.73
CA VAL A 244 8.55 12.70 -5.44
C VAL A 244 9.34 11.41 -5.59
N GLN A 245 10.40 11.24 -4.82
CA GLN A 245 11.13 9.97 -4.69
C GLN A 245 10.67 9.27 -3.41
N PHE A 246 10.33 8.00 -3.52
CA PHE A 246 9.82 7.21 -2.41
C PHE A 246 10.89 6.25 -1.93
N ASP A 247 11.22 6.33 -0.65
CA ASP A 247 11.99 5.34 0.07
C ASP A 247 11.01 4.46 0.85
N GLN A 248 10.45 3.46 0.16
CA GLN A 248 9.49 2.52 0.74
C GLN A 248 10.10 1.66 1.84
N LYS A 249 11.43 1.51 1.88
CA LYS A 249 12.10 0.71 2.91
C LYS A 249 12.16 1.46 4.23
N ASN A 250 12.49 2.75 4.17
CA ASN A 250 12.68 3.57 5.36
C ASN A 250 11.44 4.41 5.71
N GLY A 251 10.40 4.44 4.86
CA GLY A 251 9.16 5.17 5.13
C GLY A 251 9.25 6.67 4.88
N PHE A 252 9.84 7.08 3.75
CA PHE A 252 10.00 8.50 3.41
C PHE A 252 9.61 8.84 1.97
N ALA A 253 9.13 10.06 1.78
CA ALA A 253 8.93 10.68 0.48
C ALA A 253 9.75 11.97 0.39
N ASN A 254 10.66 12.05 -0.58
CA ASN A 254 11.52 13.19 -0.84
C ASN A 254 10.98 13.99 -2.02
N LEU A 255 10.54 15.22 -1.77
CA LEU A 255 10.05 16.12 -2.82
C LEU A 255 11.21 16.89 -3.45
N ASN A 256 11.11 17.11 -4.76
CA ASN A 256 11.99 17.97 -5.56
C ASN A 256 13.49 17.73 -5.30
N GLY A 257 13.89 16.45 -5.28
CA GLY A 257 15.31 16.07 -5.12
C GLY A 257 15.84 16.11 -3.69
N GLY A 258 14.97 16.10 -2.67
CA GLY A 258 15.35 15.97 -1.25
C GLY A 258 15.31 17.25 -0.43
N ALA A 259 14.90 18.38 -1.02
CA ALA A 259 14.77 19.65 -0.30
C ALA A 259 13.68 19.60 0.79
N ASN A 260 12.61 18.82 0.56
CA ASN A 260 11.56 18.58 1.54
C ASN A 260 11.37 17.07 1.69
N ARG A 261 11.38 16.58 2.92
CA ARG A 261 11.19 15.17 3.27
C ARG A 261 9.94 15.03 4.12
N ALA A 262 9.07 14.11 3.74
CA ALA A 262 7.90 13.72 4.52
C ALA A 262 8.07 12.27 4.99
N SER A 263 7.71 12.00 6.26
CA SER A 263 7.52 10.63 6.72
C SER A 263 6.22 10.08 6.14
N VAL A 264 6.26 8.85 5.64
CA VAL A 264 5.11 8.18 5.03
C VAL A 264 5.09 6.71 5.47
N PRO A 265 3.92 6.09 5.68
CA PRO A 265 3.84 4.65 5.91
C PRO A 265 4.49 3.85 4.78
N VAL A 266 5.12 2.73 5.10
CA VAL A 266 5.56 1.76 4.10
C VAL A 266 4.35 1.27 3.29
N GLY A 267 4.50 1.19 1.97
CA GLY A 267 3.39 0.87 1.06
C GLY A 267 2.53 2.07 0.69
N THR A 268 2.99 3.30 0.97
CA THR A 268 2.30 4.51 0.51
C THR A 268 2.32 4.58 -1.02
N HIS A 269 1.14 4.70 -1.63
CA HIS A 269 0.98 4.88 -3.06
C HIS A 269 0.97 6.37 -3.47
N SER A 270 1.39 6.65 -4.70
CA SER A 270 0.99 7.86 -5.43
C SER A 270 -0.42 7.71 -5.99
N LEU A 271 -1.05 8.80 -6.44
CA LEU A 271 -2.36 8.75 -7.09
C LEU A 271 -2.36 7.80 -8.31
N LEU A 272 -1.35 7.89 -9.18
CA LEU A 272 -1.31 7.06 -10.39
C LEU A 272 -1.02 5.59 -10.07
N SER A 273 -0.15 5.30 -9.10
CA SER A 273 0.03 3.92 -8.66
C SER A 273 -1.22 3.34 -8.02
N LEU A 274 -1.97 4.14 -7.24
CA LEU A 274 -3.24 3.71 -6.65
C LEU A 274 -4.30 3.44 -7.72
N ALA A 275 -4.36 4.25 -8.78
CA ALA A 275 -5.31 4.08 -9.88
C ALA A 275 -5.20 2.68 -10.54
N TYR A 276 -4.00 2.08 -10.53
CA TYR A 276 -3.78 0.70 -10.95
C TYR A 276 -3.97 -0.30 -9.80
N ALA A 277 -3.36 -0.04 -8.63
CA ALA A 277 -3.33 -0.97 -7.50
C ALA A 277 -4.72 -1.28 -6.92
N VAL A 278 -5.66 -0.34 -6.99
CA VAL A 278 -7.03 -0.51 -6.47
C VAL A 278 -7.74 -1.72 -7.08
N ARG A 279 -7.39 -2.09 -8.32
CA ARG A 279 -7.97 -3.25 -9.02
C ARG A 279 -7.58 -4.57 -8.34
N SER A 280 -6.42 -4.62 -7.69
CA SER A 280 -5.89 -5.80 -6.99
C SER A 280 -6.33 -5.90 -5.54
N PHE A 281 -6.98 -4.87 -4.99
CA PHE A 281 -7.40 -4.89 -3.59
C PHE A 281 -8.60 -5.81 -3.36
N ASN A 282 -8.66 -6.39 -2.15
CA ASN A 282 -9.81 -7.17 -1.72
C ASN A 282 -10.99 -6.25 -1.37
N LEU A 283 -11.74 -5.85 -2.39
CA LEU A 283 -12.93 -5.00 -2.28
C LEU A 283 -14.23 -5.83 -2.26
N LYS A 284 -14.15 -7.12 -1.89
CA LYS A 284 -15.34 -7.94 -1.70
C LYS A 284 -16.11 -7.42 -0.48
N PRO A 285 -17.41 -7.14 -0.59
CA PRO A 285 -18.21 -6.76 0.56
C PRO A 285 -18.13 -7.83 1.66
N SER A 286 -18.18 -7.41 2.91
CA SER A 286 -18.17 -8.35 4.02
C SER A 286 -19.48 -9.14 4.02
N LYS A 287 -19.38 -10.45 4.27
CA LYS A 287 -20.54 -11.33 4.45
C LYS A 287 -21.05 -11.34 5.89
N ASP A 288 -20.38 -10.64 6.81
CA ASP A 288 -20.80 -10.53 8.19
C ASP A 288 -21.98 -9.54 8.29
N PRO A 289 -23.19 -9.99 8.66
CA PRO A 289 -24.35 -9.09 8.80
C PRO A 289 -24.16 -8.04 9.90
N ASN A 290 -23.25 -8.25 10.86
CA ASN A 290 -22.94 -7.27 11.92
C ASN A 290 -21.82 -6.30 11.53
N ASN A 291 -21.04 -6.63 10.50
CA ASN A 291 -20.00 -5.77 9.94
C ASN A 291 -19.97 -5.92 8.42
N PRO A 292 -20.97 -5.38 7.69
CA PRO A 292 -21.14 -5.61 6.25
C PRO A 292 -20.10 -4.86 5.39
N VAL A 293 -19.16 -4.14 6.03
CA VAL A 293 -18.22 -3.25 5.38
C VAL A 293 -16.83 -3.88 5.37
N ASN A 294 -16.27 -4.08 4.18
CA ASN A 294 -14.86 -4.43 4.00
C ASN A 294 -14.09 -3.18 3.53
N ASP A 295 -13.84 -2.27 4.47
CA ASP A 295 -13.08 -1.05 4.21
C ASP A 295 -11.61 -1.40 3.97
N THR A 296 -11.10 -1.13 2.76
CA THR A 296 -9.66 -1.20 2.49
C THR A 296 -9.02 0.13 2.83
N ARG A 297 -8.00 0.14 3.69
CA ARG A 297 -7.24 1.34 4.03
C ARG A 297 -5.91 1.35 3.29
N VAL A 298 -5.61 2.44 2.61
CA VAL A 298 -4.37 2.60 1.84
C VAL A 298 -3.77 3.98 2.09
N ALA A 299 -2.46 4.03 2.34
CA ALA A 299 -1.75 5.29 2.46
C ALA A 299 -1.49 5.88 1.07
N VAL A 300 -1.78 7.17 0.89
CA VAL A 300 -1.67 7.87 -0.40
C VAL A 300 -0.93 9.18 -0.20
N PHE A 301 0.16 9.38 -0.92
CA PHE A 301 0.90 10.63 -0.91
C PHE A 301 0.24 11.65 -1.83
N LEU A 302 -0.16 12.80 -1.27
CA LEU A 302 -0.83 13.87 -1.98
C LEU A 302 -0.28 15.23 -1.56
N GLY A 303 0.17 16.03 -2.54
CA GLY A 303 0.80 17.32 -2.28
C GLY A 303 2.12 17.14 -1.54
N ALA A 304 2.12 17.35 -0.23
CA ALA A 304 3.32 17.30 0.60
C ALA A 304 3.31 16.23 1.70
N GLN A 305 2.22 15.45 1.86
CA GLN A 305 2.08 14.48 2.94
C GLN A 305 1.27 13.26 2.53
N ALA A 306 1.31 12.20 3.36
CA ALA A 306 0.47 11.04 3.20
C ALA A 306 -0.89 11.21 3.89
N TYR A 307 -1.93 10.66 3.26
CA TYR A 307 -3.28 10.53 3.81
C TYR A 307 -3.69 9.06 3.79
N VAL A 308 -4.53 8.63 4.72
CA VAL A 308 -5.10 7.28 4.69
C VAL A 308 -6.44 7.33 3.98
N PHE A 309 -6.50 6.75 2.78
CA PHE A 309 -7.73 6.58 2.03
C PHE A 309 -8.42 5.32 2.53
N THR A 310 -9.66 5.48 3.00
CA THR A 310 -10.58 4.38 3.29
C THR A 310 -11.46 4.17 2.07
N LEU A 311 -11.25 3.05 1.39
CA LEU A 311 -11.98 2.61 0.21
C LEU A 311 -13.11 1.70 0.65
N ARG A 312 -14.34 2.17 0.47
CA ARG A 312 -15.55 1.47 0.87
C ARG A 312 -16.29 0.91 -0.35
N PRO A 313 -16.27 -0.41 -0.59
CA PRO A 313 -17.05 -1.00 -1.65
C PRO A 313 -18.55 -0.99 -1.32
N SER A 314 -19.38 -0.81 -2.35
CA SER A 314 -20.82 -1.03 -2.26
C SER A 314 -21.11 -2.53 -2.07
N ALA A 315 -22.17 -2.83 -1.31
CA ALA A 315 -22.59 -4.21 -1.06
C ALA A 315 -23.02 -4.93 -2.35
N ASN A 316 -23.63 -4.21 -3.27
CA ASN A 316 -24.10 -4.72 -4.56
C ASN A 316 -23.48 -3.94 -5.70
N ALA A 317 -23.31 -4.61 -6.84
CA ALA A 317 -23.01 -3.94 -8.10
C ALA A 317 -24.24 -3.15 -8.58
N GLU A 318 -23.99 -2.05 -9.28
CA GLU A 318 -24.99 -1.25 -9.96
C GLU A 318 -24.70 -1.17 -11.46
N PHE A 319 -25.70 -0.83 -12.26
CA PHE A 319 -25.50 -0.61 -13.69
C PHE A 319 -25.21 0.86 -13.95
N ILE A 320 -24.05 1.13 -14.56
CA ILE A 320 -23.72 2.45 -15.10
C ILE A 320 -23.89 2.44 -16.61
N THR A 321 -24.25 3.58 -17.18
CA THR A 321 -24.29 3.75 -18.63
C THR A 321 -22.98 4.36 -19.11
N LEU A 322 -22.28 3.67 -20.01
CA LEU A 322 -21.11 4.15 -20.74
C LEU A 322 -21.34 3.88 -22.23
N LYS A 323 -21.11 4.88 -23.10
CA LYS A 323 -21.33 4.74 -24.56
C LYS A 323 -22.70 4.14 -24.95
N ASN A 324 -23.76 4.50 -24.21
CA ASN A 324 -25.12 3.96 -24.35
C ASN A 324 -25.29 2.47 -24.01
N GLU A 325 -24.28 1.83 -23.43
CA GLU A 325 -24.33 0.46 -22.92
C GLU A 325 -24.46 0.48 -21.40
N LYS A 326 -25.29 -0.43 -20.85
CA LYS A 326 -25.39 -0.64 -19.40
C LYS A 326 -24.37 -1.68 -18.97
N ILE A 327 -23.41 -1.27 -18.14
CA ILE A 327 -22.31 -2.11 -17.67
C ILE A 327 -22.45 -2.30 -16.14
N PRO A 328 -22.37 -3.53 -15.62
CA PRO A 328 -22.35 -3.75 -14.18
C PRO A 328 -21.02 -3.27 -13.58
N ALA A 329 -21.11 -2.51 -12.51
CA ALA A 329 -19.97 -1.91 -11.85
C ALA A 329 -20.14 -1.90 -10.32
N GLN A 330 -19.06 -2.16 -9.60
CA GLN A 330 -19.00 -1.99 -8.15
C GLN A 330 -18.56 -0.57 -7.82
N LEU A 331 -19.39 0.16 -7.06
CA LEU A 331 -19.03 1.47 -6.54
C LEU A 331 -18.05 1.32 -5.38
N VAL A 332 -17.02 2.15 -5.36
CA VAL A 332 -16.06 2.33 -4.28
C VAL A 332 -16.08 3.79 -3.88
N SER A 333 -16.55 4.07 -2.67
CA SER A 333 -16.51 5.42 -2.08
C SER A 333 -15.20 5.62 -1.34
N VAL A 334 -14.59 6.79 -1.49
CA VAL A 334 -13.31 7.11 -0.85
C VAL A 334 -13.53 8.17 0.24
N SER A 335 -13.00 7.91 1.42
CA SER A 335 -12.93 8.88 2.52
C SER A 335 -11.51 8.96 3.07
N THR A 336 -11.07 10.13 3.48
CA THR A 336 -9.69 10.40 3.90
C THR A 336 -9.59 10.88 5.34
N GLY A 337 -10.72 11.28 5.94
CA GLY A 337 -10.75 11.94 7.25
C GLY A 337 -10.32 13.41 7.19
N ASN A 338 -9.95 13.92 6.01
CA ASN A 338 -9.65 15.32 5.78
C ASN A 338 -10.87 15.99 5.11
N ALA A 339 -11.48 16.95 5.81
CA ALA A 339 -12.71 17.60 5.34
C ALA A 339 -12.57 18.26 3.95
N SER A 340 -11.41 18.85 3.64
CA SER A 340 -11.17 19.53 2.36
C SER A 340 -11.04 18.57 1.18
N ILE A 341 -10.62 17.33 1.41
CA ILE A 341 -10.57 16.28 0.40
C ILE A 341 -11.92 15.55 0.35
N ASP A 342 -12.51 15.26 1.51
CA ASP A 342 -13.77 14.51 1.61
C ASP A 342 -14.96 15.26 0.99
N GLN A 343 -14.96 16.59 1.03
CA GLN A 343 -15.96 17.41 0.31
C GLN A 343 -15.94 17.21 -1.21
N LEU A 344 -14.86 16.65 -1.78
CA LEU A 344 -14.82 16.29 -3.20
C LEU A 344 -15.67 15.04 -3.49
N GLY A 345 -16.08 14.26 -2.50
CA GLY A 345 -16.97 13.11 -2.73
C GLY A 345 -16.41 12.10 -3.76
N ILE A 346 -15.15 11.72 -3.58
CA ILE A 346 -14.42 10.85 -4.51
C ILE A 346 -15.09 9.48 -4.60
N ARG A 347 -15.44 9.06 -5.81
CA ARG A 347 -16.10 7.78 -6.10
C ARG A 347 -15.51 7.11 -7.33
N LEU A 348 -15.28 5.81 -7.26
CA LEU A 348 -14.73 5.01 -8.34
C LEU A 348 -15.68 3.84 -8.63
N TRP A 349 -15.95 3.58 -9.90
CA TRP A 349 -16.68 2.41 -10.36
C TRP A 349 -15.70 1.44 -11.00
N LEU A 350 -15.64 0.23 -10.45
CA LEU A 350 -14.83 -0.86 -11.00
C LEU A 350 -15.73 -1.85 -11.71
N GLY A 351 -15.29 -2.39 -12.84
CA GLY A 351 -15.94 -3.53 -13.49
C GLY A 351 -16.03 -4.73 -12.54
N THR A 352 -17.06 -5.55 -12.71
CA THR A 352 -17.30 -6.73 -11.86
C THR A 352 -16.60 -8.00 -12.37
N ASP A 353 -15.91 -7.92 -13.51
CA ASP A 353 -15.13 -9.01 -14.09
C ASP A 353 -13.73 -9.12 -13.44
N GLU A 354 -12.92 -10.07 -13.92
CA GLU A 354 -11.56 -10.30 -13.41
C GLU A 354 -10.61 -9.12 -13.69
N LYS A 355 -10.85 -8.36 -14.78
CA LYS A 355 -10.04 -7.20 -15.14
C LYS A 355 -10.26 -6.03 -14.17
N ARG A 356 -11.45 -5.96 -13.56
CA ARG A 356 -11.83 -4.90 -12.62
C ARG A 356 -11.55 -3.50 -13.17
N LEU A 357 -11.85 -3.27 -14.45
CA LEU A 357 -11.51 -2.02 -15.12
C LEU A 357 -12.05 -0.82 -14.34
N PRO A 358 -11.29 0.28 -14.18
CA PRO A 358 -11.83 1.51 -13.61
C PRO A 358 -12.73 2.16 -14.66
N LEU A 359 -14.03 1.94 -14.57
CA LEU A 359 -15.01 2.33 -15.57
C LEU A 359 -15.40 3.81 -15.47
N ARG A 360 -15.48 4.34 -14.26
CA ARG A 360 -15.83 5.75 -14.00
C ARG A 360 -15.17 6.26 -12.72
N LEU A 361 -14.61 7.46 -12.75
CA LEU A 361 -14.11 8.18 -11.59
C LEU A 361 -14.86 9.51 -11.45
N ILE A 362 -15.35 9.81 -10.26
CA ILE A 362 -15.93 11.11 -9.93
C ILE A 362 -15.09 11.76 -8.82
N VAL A 363 -14.74 13.04 -9.04
CA VAL A 363 -14.06 13.91 -8.07
C VAL A 363 -14.69 15.30 -8.14
N GLY A 364 -15.40 15.68 -7.10
CA GLY A 364 -16.23 16.88 -7.05
C GLY A 364 -17.30 16.83 -8.14
N ASN A 365 -17.30 17.87 -8.98
CA ASN A 365 -18.22 17.97 -10.13
C ASN A 365 -17.65 17.36 -11.41
N TYR A 366 -16.45 16.77 -11.36
CA TYR A 366 -15.79 16.18 -12.52
C TYR A 366 -16.01 14.68 -12.57
N GLN A 367 -16.17 14.17 -13.78
CA GLN A 367 -16.39 12.76 -14.10
C GLN A 367 -15.44 12.36 -15.22
N ALA A 368 -14.72 11.26 -15.04
CA ALA A 368 -13.90 10.62 -16.04
C ALA A 368 -14.50 9.24 -16.37
N ASP A 369 -14.96 9.07 -17.61
CA ASP A 369 -15.61 7.84 -18.09
C ASP A 369 -14.69 7.08 -19.03
N LEU A 370 -14.53 5.78 -18.80
CA LEU A 370 -13.75 4.93 -19.67
C LEU A 370 -14.42 4.88 -21.05
N ILE A 371 -13.67 5.23 -22.08
CA ILE A 371 -14.10 5.16 -23.48
C ILE A 371 -13.35 4.08 -24.26
N SER A 372 -12.12 3.72 -23.88
CA SER A 372 -11.37 2.69 -24.62
C SER A 372 -10.44 1.91 -23.72
N GLU A 373 -10.32 0.61 -23.96
CA GLU A 373 -9.29 -0.27 -23.42
C GLU A 373 -8.56 -0.89 -24.60
N THR A 374 -7.24 -0.74 -24.67
CA THR A 374 -6.40 -1.39 -25.67
C THR A 374 -5.16 -1.98 -25.02
N ARG A 375 -4.53 -2.95 -25.69
CA ARG A 375 -3.26 -3.52 -25.26
C ARG A 375 -2.27 -3.46 -26.42
N ASN A 376 -1.20 -2.71 -26.23
CA ASN A 376 -0.11 -2.60 -27.19
C ASN A 376 1.10 -3.33 -26.63
N THR A 377 1.59 -4.36 -27.32
CA THR A 377 2.83 -5.04 -26.90
C THR A 377 3.97 -4.03 -26.90
N PRO A 378 4.62 -3.76 -25.76
CA PRO A 378 5.77 -2.86 -25.72
C PRO A 378 6.87 -3.43 -26.61
N LYS A 379 7.55 -2.54 -27.34
CA LYS A 379 8.69 -2.88 -28.19
C LYS A 379 9.99 -2.96 -27.40
#